data_AF-A0A951R2I8-F1
#
_entry.id   AF-A0A951R2I8-F1
#
_cell.length_a   1.000
_cell.length_b   1.000
_cell.length_c   1.000
_cell.angle_alpha   90.00
_cell.angle_beta   90.00
_cell.angle_gamma   90.00
#
_symmetry.space_group_name_H-M   'P 1'
#
loop_
_entity.id
_entity.type
_entity.pdbx_description
1 polymer ?
#
loop_
_entity_poly.entity_id
_entity_poly.type
_entity_poly.pdbx_seq_one_letter_code
_entity_poly.pdbx_strand_id
1 'polypeptide(L)'
;MSKSQVIETKYCKILKQAKIRENSEVYSIEKIFIKGLNQEEIRLAYYKDITRRGVFQEEAFIPRPVDLTEDKLLELISKGVSQNVFSKAFVSKLRDIIN
;
A
#
# COMPACT_ATOMS: atom_id res chain seq x y z
N MET A 1 14.52 16.78 5.73
CA MET A 1 13.51 15.93 5.05
C MET A 1 14.11 14.54 4.90
N SER A 2 13.67 13.56 5.69
CA SER A 2 14.17 12.18 5.56
C SER A 2 13.74 11.65 4.19
N LYS A 3 14.71 11.28 3.34
CA LYS A 3 14.43 10.56 2.09
C LYS A 3 13.65 9.31 2.46
N SER A 4 12.37 9.25 2.15
CA SER A 4 11.59 8.02 2.26
C SER A 4 12.32 6.96 1.44
N GLN A 5 12.76 5.90 2.10
CA GLN A 5 13.55 4.85 1.49
C GLN A 5 12.65 4.17 0.44
N VAL A 6 13.01 4.29 -0.84
CA VAL A 6 12.27 3.64 -1.93
C VAL A 6 12.48 2.14 -1.78
N ILE A 7 11.41 1.42 -1.44
CA ILE A 7 11.42 -0.04 -1.36
C ILE A 7 11.35 -0.57 -2.80
N GLU A 8 12.43 -1.21 -3.24
CA GLU A 8 12.58 -1.74 -4.59
C GLU A 8 12.84 -3.25 -4.55
N THR A 9 12.08 -3.97 -5.38
CA THR A 9 12.24 -5.41 -5.59
C THR A 9 12.65 -5.69 -7.03
N LYS A 10 12.91 -6.94 -7.38
CA LYS A 10 13.10 -7.34 -8.79
C LYS A 10 11.86 -7.07 -9.65
N TYR A 11 10.67 -7.11 -9.06
CA TYR A 11 9.39 -6.97 -9.76
C TYR A 11 8.95 -5.50 -9.91
N CYS A 12 8.96 -4.73 -8.83
CA CYS A 12 8.42 -3.37 -8.80
C CYS A 12 9.20 -2.42 -7.86
N LYS A 13 8.93 -1.13 -8.00
CA LYS A 13 9.34 -0.06 -7.07
C LYS A 13 8.11 0.50 -6.37
N ILE A 14 8.14 0.69 -5.06
CA ILE A 14 7.08 1.40 -4.33
C ILE A 14 7.36 2.91 -4.45
N LEU A 15 6.47 3.63 -5.14
CA LEU A 15 6.60 5.08 -5.36
C LEU A 15 5.94 5.87 -4.23
N LYS A 16 4.77 5.43 -3.78
CA LYS A 16 4.04 6.00 -2.64
C LYS A 16 3.31 4.89 -1.90
N GLN A 17 3.11 5.08 -0.62
CA GLN A 17 2.47 4.11 0.25
C GLN A 17 1.65 4.83 1.30
N ALA A 18 0.45 4.35 1.54
CA ALA A 18 -0.31 4.62 2.75
C ALA A 18 -0.57 3.31 3.48
N LYS A 19 -0.47 3.33 4.81
CA LYS A 19 -0.63 2.14 5.63
C LYS A 19 -1.40 2.41 6.91
N ILE A 20 -2.09 1.39 7.37
CA ILE A 20 -2.68 1.27 8.70
C ILE A 20 -2.08 0.05 9.38
N ARG A 21 -1.83 0.16 10.69
CA ARG A 21 -1.28 -0.92 11.51
C ARG A 21 -2.31 -1.29 12.56
N GLU A 22 -2.53 -2.58 12.72
CA GLU A 22 -3.35 -3.18 13.75
C GLU A 22 -2.59 -4.35 14.36
N ASN A 23 -2.10 -4.16 15.59
CA ASN A 23 -1.20 -5.12 16.24
C ASN A 23 0.03 -5.42 15.37
N SER A 24 0.27 -6.70 15.05
CA SER A 24 1.35 -7.18 14.19
C SER A 24 1.01 -7.14 12.71
N GLU A 25 -0.17 -6.65 12.33
CA GLU A 25 -0.66 -6.65 10.95
C GLU A 25 -0.65 -5.24 10.36
N VAL A 26 -0.27 -5.14 9.10
CA VAL A 26 -0.18 -3.88 8.37
C VAL A 26 -0.84 -4.03 7.02
N TYR A 27 -1.83 -3.18 6.77
CA TYR A 27 -2.57 -3.11 5.52
C TYR A 27 -2.16 -1.85 4.79
N SER A 28 -1.94 -1.95 3.48
CA SER A 28 -1.39 -0.85 2.72
C SER A 28 -2.04 -0.70 1.35
N ILE A 29 -2.17 0.56 0.92
CA ILE A 29 -2.43 0.93 -0.47
C ILE A 29 -1.22 1.65 -1.02
N GLU A 30 -0.75 1.17 -2.17
CA GLU A 30 0.53 1.57 -2.73
C GLU A 30 0.37 1.99 -4.17
N LYS A 31 1.14 3.00 -4.56
CA LYS A 31 1.45 3.26 -5.95
C LYS A 31 2.78 2.59 -6.25
N ILE A 32 2.77 1.62 -7.14
CA ILE A 32 3.95 0.86 -7.55
C ILE A 32 4.27 1.12 -9.01
N PHE A 33 5.53 1.01 -9.37
CA PHE A 33 5.99 0.96 -10.76
C PHE A 33 6.44 -0.45 -11.10
N ILE A 34 5.77 -1.11 -12.03
CA ILE A 34 6.11 -2.46 -12.48
C ILE A 34 7.16 -2.37 -13.57
N LYS A 35 8.33 -2.96 -13.32
CA LYS A 35 9.49 -2.83 -14.21
C LYS A 35 9.27 -3.51 -15.56
N GLY A 36 8.70 -4.71 -15.56
CA GLY A 36 8.46 -5.48 -16.78
C GLY A 36 7.38 -4.91 -17.70
N LEU A 37 6.47 -4.09 -17.16
CA LEU A 37 5.36 -3.49 -17.90
C LEU A 37 5.56 -1.98 -18.13
N ASN A 38 6.57 -1.38 -17.51
CA ASN A 38 6.88 0.05 -17.59
C ASN A 38 5.67 0.94 -17.25
N GLN A 39 4.90 0.57 -16.21
CA GLN A 39 3.68 1.27 -15.84
C GLN A 39 3.49 1.41 -14.33
N GLU A 40 2.72 2.44 -13.93
CA GLU A 40 2.28 2.62 -12.54
C GLU A 40 0.97 1.87 -12.29
N GLU A 41 0.87 1.22 -11.13
CA GLU A 41 -0.33 0.53 -10.68
C GLU A 41 -0.63 0.84 -9.21
N ILE A 42 -1.88 0.60 -8.81
CA ILE A 42 -2.29 0.65 -7.41
C ILE A 42 -2.37 -0.77 -6.87
N ARG A 43 -1.68 -1.03 -5.76
CA ARG A 43 -1.65 -2.33 -5.09
C ARG A 43 -2.23 -2.22 -3.69
N LEU A 44 -3.14 -3.13 -3.34
CA LEU A 44 -3.45 -3.45 -1.96
C LEU A 44 -2.46 -4.51 -1.48
N ALA A 45 -1.76 -4.22 -0.39
CA ALA A 45 -0.69 -5.07 0.14
C ALA A 45 -0.93 -5.38 1.62
N TYR A 46 -0.52 -6.59 2.01
CA TYR A 46 -0.58 -7.07 3.37
C TYR A 46 0.82 -7.39 3.87
N TYR A 47 1.11 -6.92 5.06
CA TYR A 47 2.37 -7.06 5.75
C TYR A 47 2.09 -7.55 7.17
N LYS A 48 3.01 -8.35 7.71
CA LYS A 48 2.88 -8.86 9.07
C LYS A 48 4.25 -8.91 9.73
N ASP A 49 4.32 -8.57 11.01
CA ASP A 49 5.52 -8.81 11.79
C ASP A 49 5.64 -10.32 12.03
N ILE A 50 6.75 -10.92 11.62
CA ILE A 50 6.98 -12.37 11.71
C ILE A 50 8.30 -12.67 12.40
N THR A 51 8.36 -13.80 13.09
CA THR A 51 9.63 -14.38 13.55
C THR A 51 9.94 -15.60 12.69
N ARG A 52 11.05 -15.55 11.94
CA ARG A 52 11.49 -16.66 11.09
C ARG A 52 12.88 -17.10 11.53
N ARG A 53 13.01 -18.37 11.94
CA ARG A 53 14.28 -18.96 12.42
C ARG A 53 14.93 -18.15 13.57
N GLY A 54 14.11 -17.66 14.50
CA GLY A 54 14.56 -16.86 15.65
C GLY A 54 14.90 -15.40 15.34
N VAL A 55 14.77 -14.95 14.09
CA VAL A 55 14.95 -13.55 13.69
C VAL A 55 13.60 -12.88 13.53
N PHE A 56 13.37 -11.78 14.24
CA PHE A 56 12.19 -10.94 14.10
C PHE A 56 12.33 -10.03 12.88
N GLN A 57 11.27 -9.96 12.08
CA GLN A 57 11.16 -9.11 10.91
C GLN A 57 9.85 -8.33 11.00
N GLU A 58 9.97 -7.01 11.17
CA GLU A 58 8.83 -6.09 11.09
C GLU A 58 8.37 -5.95 9.63
N GLU A 59 7.04 -5.84 9.44
CA GLU A 59 6.42 -5.59 8.14
C GLU A 59 6.92 -6.52 7.03
N ALA A 60 6.95 -7.82 7.28
CA ALA A 60 7.24 -8.80 6.24
C ALA A 60 6.07 -8.87 5.25
N PHE A 61 6.35 -8.68 3.96
CA PHE A 61 5.33 -8.77 2.91
C PHE A 61 4.78 -10.20 2.81
N ILE A 62 3.45 -10.32 2.79
CA ILE A 62 2.74 -11.59 2.67
C ILE A 62 1.99 -11.59 1.33
N PRO A 63 2.34 -12.47 0.37
CA PRO A 63 1.74 -12.48 -0.98
C PRO A 63 0.35 -13.14 -0.96
N ARG A 64 -0.64 -12.45 -0.39
CA ARG A 64 -2.05 -12.88 -0.34
C ARG A 64 -3.00 -11.74 -0.71
N PRO A 65 -4.25 -12.07 -1.12
CA PRO A 65 -5.32 -11.09 -1.16
C PRO A 65 -5.50 -10.41 0.20
N VAL A 66 -5.90 -9.14 0.15
CA VAL A 66 -6.12 -8.31 1.32
C VAL A 66 -7.61 -8.26 1.61
N ASP A 67 -8.00 -8.82 2.75
CA ASP A 67 -9.39 -8.86 3.22
C ASP A 67 -9.57 -7.77 4.29
N LEU A 68 -10.52 -6.85 4.10
CA LEU A 68 -10.79 -5.73 5.01
C LEU A 68 -12.30 -5.57 5.22
N THR A 69 -12.68 -5.10 6.40
CA THR A 69 -14.02 -4.54 6.61
C THR A 69 -14.18 -3.25 5.80
N GLU A 70 -15.42 -2.85 5.52
CA GLU A 70 -15.71 -1.60 4.79
C GLU A 70 -15.09 -0.38 5.49
N ASP A 71 -15.24 -0.27 6.81
CA ASP A 71 -14.66 0.82 7.61
C ASP A 71 -13.14 0.91 7.46
N LYS A 72 -12.45 -0.24 7.48
CA LYS A 72 -10.99 -0.28 7.35
C LYS A 72 -10.53 0.02 5.93
N LEU A 73 -11.28 -0.44 4.93
CA LEU A 73 -11.03 -0.08 3.54
C LEU A 73 -11.21 1.43 3.34
N LEU A 74 -12.27 2.03 3.90
CA LEU A 74 -12.50 3.48 3.86
C LEU A 74 -11.39 4.26 4.56
N GLU A 75 -10.95 3.81 5.74
CA GLU A 75 -9.81 4.39 6.46
C GLU A 75 -8.54 4.39 5.60
N LEU A 76 -8.25 3.26 4.94
CA LEU A 76 -7.07 3.09 4.10
C LEU A 76 -7.15 3.94 2.82
N ILE A 77 -8.33 4.01 2.18
CA ILE A 77 -8.56 4.88 1.02
C ILE A 77 -8.37 6.34 1.42
N SER A 78 -8.95 6.77 2.54
CA SER A 78 -8.81 8.14 3.06
C SER A 78 -7.35 8.51 3.32
N LYS A 79 -6.57 7.59 3.93
CA LYS A 79 -5.12 7.75 4.07
C LYS A 79 -4.41 7.78 2.71
N GLY A 80 -4.79 6.93 1.76
CA GLY A 80 -4.26 6.92 0.40
C GLY A 80 -4.45 8.25 -0.33
N VAL A 81 -5.62 8.88 -0.18
CA VAL A 81 -5.93 10.20 -0.73
C VAL A 81 -5.04 11.27 -0.08
N SER A 82 -5.02 11.34 1.25
CA SER A 82 -4.22 12.36 1.98
C SER A 82 -2.72 12.24 1.73
N GLN A 83 -2.21 11.02 1.53
CA GLN A 83 -0.80 10.77 1.23
C GLN A 83 -0.49 10.78 -0.27
N ASN A 84 -1.46 11.19 -1.10
CA ASN A 84 -1.31 11.34 -2.55
C ASN A 84 -0.89 10.05 -3.27
N VAL A 85 -1.27 8.88 -2.75
CA VAL A 85 -1.08 7.58 -3.42
C VAL A 85 -1.84 7.60 -4.74
N PHE A 86 -3.08 8.06 -4.71
CA PHE A 86 -3.91 8.29 -5.90
C PHE A 86 -3.56 9.61 -6.60
N SER A 87 -3.81 9.67 -7.91
CA SER A 87 -3.73 10.93 -8.65
C SER A 87 -4.97 11.80 -8.39
N LYS A 88 -4.85 13.12 -8.56
CA LYS A 88 -6.00 14.03 -8.46
C LYS A 88 -7.10 13.68 -9.46
N ALA A 89 -6.74 13.25 -10.67
CA ALA A 89 -7.68 12.80 -11.69
C ALA A 89 -8.46 11.55 -11.25
N PHE A 90 -7.79 10.58 -10.61
CA PHE A 90 -8.46 9.41 -10.05
C PHE A 90 -9.46 9.80 -8.97
N VAL A 91 -9.06 10.66 -8.02
CA VAL A 91 -9.94 11.10 -6.92
C VAL A 91 -11.16 11.87 -7.45
N SER A 92 -10.98 12.72 -8.47
CA SER A 92 -12.10 13.40 -9.12
C SER A 92 -13.08 12.42 -9.74
N LYS A 93 -12.60 11.45 -10.52
CA LYS A 93 -13.47 10.43 -11.14
C LYS A 93 -14.15 9.54 -10.10
N LEU A 94 -13.46 9.21 -9.01
CA LEU A 94 -14.05 8.44 -7.92
C LEU A 94 -15.21 9.20 -7.26
N ARG A 95 -15.05 10.52 -7.06
CA ARG A 95 -16.14 11.38 -6.58
C ARG A 95 -17.34 11.31 -7.53
N ASP A 96 -17.11 11.39 -8.83
CA ASP A 96 -18.19 11.31 -9.83
C ASP A 96 -18.93 9.96 -9.84
N ILE A 97 -18.29 8.86 -9.40
CA ILE A 97 -18.91 7.52 -9.29
C ILE A 97 -19.76 7.39 -8.01
N ILE A 98 -19.34 8.03 -6.92
CA ILE A 98 -20.02 7.95 -5.62
C ILE A 98 -21.22 8.92 -5.55
N ASN A 99 -21.17 10.00 -6.35
CA ASN A 99 -22.20 11.03 -6.45
C ASN A 99 -23.49 10.52 -7.12
#